data_AF-A0A9P7ARL2-F1
#
_entry.id   AF-A0A9P7ARL2-F1
#
_cell.length_a   1.000
_cell.length_b   1.000
_cell.length_c   1.000
_cell.angle_alpha   90.00
_cell.angle_beta   90.00
_cell.angle_gamma   90.00
#
_symmetry.space_group_name_H-M   'P 1'
#
loop_
_entity.id
_entity.type
_entity.pdbx_description
1 polymer ?
#
loop_
_entity_poly.entity_id
_entity_poly.type
_entity_poly.pdbx_seq_one_letter_code
_entity_poly.pdbx_strand_id
1 'polypeptide(L)'
;MPRIRSDPNLNLCPDYNSEDFANTRAQLVNDNTTEEQAVQLLRNIWLANNNLDKRLWQQQLENDREELAHQQRMEEDEQERLKQEHIDEEEDARKEERKKNKHKYIPIQNSGVPDDPAVTPCSYALRKLDKGEYLELWYFTNDGLDEASTKKTVDDDAMILSSLPDGSTAWVSSASTRSARSVVNDEDLPFEEFCQACPRFLAAL
;
A
#
# COMPACT_ATOMS: atom_id res chain seq x y z
N MET A 1 -20.56 48.21 4.10
CA MET A 1 -21.39 49.05 3.20
C MET A 1 -22.60 48.22 2.79
N PRO A 2 -23.80 48.80 2.66
CA PRO A 2 -24.96 48.06 2.15
C PRO A 2 -24.68 47.57 0.71
N ARG A 3 -24.96 46.29 0.45
CA ARG A 3 -24.76 45.64 -0.85
C ARG A 3 -25.76 46.19 -1.86
N ILE A 4 -25.29 46.67 -3.01
CA ILE A 4 -26.16 47.09 -4.10
C ILE A 4 -26.80 45.82 -4.68
N ARG A 5 -28.12 45.83 -4.90
CA ARG A 5 -28.89 44.64 -5.35
C ARG A 5 -29.28 44.67 -6.83
N SER A 6 -29.19 45.83 -7.47
CA SER A 6 -29.58 46.04 -8.87
C SER A 6 -28.46 46.76 -9.60
N ASP A 7 -28.19 46.37 -10.84
CA ASP A 7 -27.11 46.95 -11.64
C ASP A 7 -27.39 48.44 -11.97
N PRO A 8 -26.58 49.38 -11.44
CA PRO A 8 -26.77 50.80 -11.71
C PRO A 8 -26.53 51.19 -13.18
N ASN A 9 -25.88 50.34 -13.98
CA ASN A 9 -25.70 50.56 -15.42
C ASN A 9 -26.99 50.47 -16.21
N LEU A 10 -28.01 49.80 -15.68
CA LEU A 10 -29.32 49.67 -16.30
C LEU A 10 -30.27 50.82 -15.97
N ASN A 11 -29.90 51.68 -15.01
CA ASN A 11 -30.73 52.80 -14.61
C ASN A 11 -30.67 53.92 -15.65
N LEU A 12 -31.85 54.33 -16.12
CA LEU A 12 -32.01 55.49 -17.01
C LEU A 12 -32.27 56.75 -16.18
N CYS A 13 -31.77 57.90 -16.68
CA CYS A 13 -32.05 59.18 -16.05
C CYS A 13 -33.54 59.50 -16.19
N PRO A 14 -34.25 59.80 -15.09
CA PRO A 14 -35.63 60.25 -15.16
C PRO A 14 -35.78 61.48 -16.05
N ASP A 15 -36.89 61.58 -16.78
CA ASP A 15 -37.18 62.78 -17.55
C ASP A 15 -37.63 63.91 -16.62
N TYR A 16 -36.66 64.67 -16.12
CA TYR A 16 -36.89 65.83 -15.26
C TYR A 16 -37.64 66.98 -15.96
N ASN A 17 -37.91 66.88 -17.26
CA ASN A 17 -38.75 67.82 -18.00
C ASN A 17 -40.25 67.46 -17.93
N SER A 18 -40.60 66.26 -17.46
CA SER A 18 -42.00 65.83 -17.25
C SER A 18 -42.72 66.73 -16.23
N GLU A 19 -44.05 66.85 -16.35
CA GLU A 19 -44.90 67.53 -15.36
C GLU A 19 -44.78 66.94 -13.95
N ASP A 20 -44.42 65.66 -13.83
CA ASP A 20 -44.23 64.97 -12.54
C ASP A 20 -43.19 65.67 -11.64
N PHE A 21 -42.21 66.34 -12.25
CA PHE A 21 -41.14 67.05 -11.54
C PHE A 21 -41.36 68.57 -11.48
N ALA A 22 -42.48 69.10 -11.98
CA ALA A 22 -42.74 70.54 -12.06
C ALA A 22 -42.66 71.24 -10.70
N ASN A 23 -43.20 70.62 -9.64
CA ASN A 23 -43.13 71.18 -8.28
C ASN A 23 -41.67 71.24 -7.78
N THR A 24 -40.89 70.19 -8.00
CA THR A 24 -39.47 70.15 -7.62
C THR A 24 -38.64 71.17 -8.42
N ARG A 25 -38.93 71.38 -9.71
CA ARG A 25 -38.30 72.42 -10.51
C ARG A 25 -38.65 73.82 -10.00
N ALA A 26 -39.91 74.09 -9.69
CA ALA A 26 -40.37 75.39 -9.21
C ALA A 26 -39.69 75.82 -7.91
N GLN A 27 -39.28 74.87 -7.05
CA GLN A 27 -38.52 75.15 -5.82
C GLN A 27 -37.06 75.52 -6.06
N LEU A 28 -36.50 75.17 -7.23
CA LEU A 28 -35.12 75.45 -7.62
C LEU A 28 -34.99 76.73 -8.46
N VAL A 29 -36.09 77.24 -9.00
CA VAL A 29 -36.13 78.49 -9.78
C VAL A 29 -36.09 79.71 -8.83
N ASN A 30 -35.19 80.64 -9.11
CA ASN A 30 -35.07 81.92 -8.40
C ASN A 30 -34.54 83.00 -9.36
N ASP A 31 -34.36 84.23 -8.88
CA ASP A 31 -33.89 85.37 -9.71
C ASP A 31 -32.57 85.11 -10.46
N ASN A 32 -31.79 84.09 -10.05
CA ASN A 32 -30.51 83.71 -10.64
C ASN A 32 -30.52 82.34 -11.32
N THR A 33 -31.64 81.59 -11.31
CA THR A 33 -31.70 80.21 -11.80
C THR A 33 -32.93 79.98 -12.66
N THR A 34 -32.72 79.69 -13.95
CA THR A 34 -33.82 79.41 -14.89
C THR A 34 -34.34 77.97 -14.76
N GLU A 35 -35.53 77.69 -15.30
CA GLU A 35 -36.13 76.35 -15.24
C GLU A 35 -35.27 75.30 -15.96
N GLU A 36 -34.61 75.68 -17.06
CA GLU A 36 -33.65 74.83 -17.79
C GLU A 36 -32.43 74.49 -16.93
N GLN A 37 -31.93 75.47 -16.15
CA GLN A 37 -30.82 75.27 -15.23
C GLN A 37 -31.23 74.36 -14.05
N ALA A 38 -32.47 74.46 -13.57
CA ALA A 38 -33.01 73.57 -12.55
C ALA A 38 -33.09 72.11 -13.05
N VAL A 39 -33.55 71.87 -14.29
CA VAL A 39 -33.53 70.54 -14.92
C VAL A 39 -32.11 70.00 -15.01
N GLN A 40 -31.16 70.85 -15.42
CA GLN A 40 -29.76 70.45 -15.58
C GLN A 40 -29.10 70.13 -14.22
N LEU A 41 -29.44 70.87 -13.16
CA LEU A 41 -29.00 70.57 -11.80
C LEU A 41 -29.50 69.19 -11.33
N LEU A 42 -30.78 68.89 -11.53
CA LEU A 42 -31.36 67.58 -11.18
C LEU A 42 -30.69 66.43 -11.95
N ARG A 43 -30.44 66.62 -13.26
CA ARG A 43 -29.67 65.64 -14.06
C ARG A 43 -28.26 65.46 -13.54
N ASN A 44 -27.57 66.53 -13.16
CA ASN A 44 -26.21 66.46 -12.64
C ASN A 44 -26.15 65.71 -11.30
N ILE A 45 -27.11 65.96 -10.40
CA ILE A 45 -27.21 65.24 -9.11
C ILE A 45 -27.47 63.75 -9.36
N TRP A 46 -28.39 63.43 -10.26
CA TRP A 46 -28.67 62.03 -10.62
C TRP A 46 -27.44 61.34 -11.21
N LEU A 47 -26.73 62.00 -12.14
CA LEU A 47 -25.51 61.46 -12.73
C LEU A 47 -24.41 61.23 -11.69
N ALA A 48 -24.22 62.17 -10.75
CA ALA A 48 -23.25 62.01 -9.67
C ALA A 48 -23.56 60.80 -8.79
N ASN A 49 -24.82 60.62 -8.39
CA ASN A 49 -25.26 59.48 -7.58
C ASN A 49 -25.13 58.17 -8.36
N ASN A 50 -25.62 58.12 -9.60
CA ASN A 50 -25.53 56.92 -10.45
C ASN A 50 -24.06 56.53 -10.71
N ASN A 51 -23.16 57.51 -10.90
CA ASN A 51 -21.73 57.24 -11.05
C ASN A 51 -21.07 56.75 -9.75
N LEU A 52 -21.54 57.18 -8.58
CA LEU A 52 -21.10 56.62 -7.31
C LEU A 52 -21.56 55.17 -7.17
N ASP A 53 -22.84 54.90 -7.45
CA ASP A 53 -23.41 53.55 -7.39
C ASP A 53 -22.71 52.60 -8.35
N LYS A 54 -22.40 53.03 -9.58
CA LYS A 54 -21.61 52.25 -10.55
C LYS A 54 -20.23 51.88 -10.01
N ARG A 55 -19.53 52.82 -9.35
CA ARG A 55 -18.21 52.55 -8.75
C ARG A 55 -18.31 51.55 -7.60
N LEU A 56 -19.29 51.72 -6.72
CA LEU A 56 -19.52 50.78 -5.62
C LEU A 56 -19.90 49.39 -6.14
N TRP A 57 -20.71 49.31 -7.19
CA TRP A 57 -21.07 48.06 -7.85
C TRP A 57 -19.86 47.36 -8.47
N GLN A 58 -19.01 48.10 -9.18
CA GLN A 58 -17.76 47.56 -9.72
C GLN A 58 -16.83 47.04 -8.63
N GLN A 59 -16.67 47.80 -7.54
CA GLN A 59 -15.87 47.36 -6.39
C GLN A 59 -16.44 46.10 -5.75
N GLN A 60 -17.77 46.00 -5.64
CA GLN A 60 -18.43 44.81 -5.11
C GLN A 60 -18.17 43.58 -5.98
N LEU A 61 -18.29 43.72 -7.31
CA LEU A 61 -18.02 42.63 -8.25
C LEU A 61 -16.56 42.16 -8.18
N GLU A 62 -15.62 43.09 -8.04
CA GLU A 62 -14.20 42.73 -7.92
C GLU A 62 -13.93 41.98 -6.60
N ASN A 63 -14.44 42.49 -5.48
CA ASN A 63 -14.33 41.81 -4.20
C ASN A 63 -14.96 40.41 -4.23
N ASP A 64 -16.15 40.26 -4.83
CA ASP A 64 -16.81 38.96 -4.95
C ASP A 64 -15.97 37.98 -5.78
N ARG A 65 -15.30 38.46 -6.85
CA ARG A 65 -14.38 37.65 -7.67
C ARG A 65 -13.14 37.25 -6.90
N GLU A 66 -12.54 38.17 -6.16
CA GLU A 66 -11.38 37.90 -5.32
C GLU A 66 -11.70 36.89 -4.22
N GLU A 67 -12.86 37.03 -3.56
CA GLU A 67 -13.33 36.09 -2.54
C GLU A 67 -13.57 34.68 -3.12
N LEU A 68 -14.21 34.59 -4.29
CA LEU A 68 -14.41 33.30 -4.98
C LEU A 68 -13.08 32.66 -5.38
N ALA A 69 -12.15 33.43 -5.95
CA ALA A 69 -10.83 32.93 -6.33
C ALA A 69 -9.97 32.54 -5.12
N HIS A 70 -10.15 33.22 -3.98
CA HIS A 70 -9.50 32.84 -2.73
C HIS A 70 -10.11 31.54 -2.19
N GLN A 71 -11.43 31.40 -2.16
CA GLN A 71 -12.11 30.18 -1.71
C GLN A 71 -11.71 28.97 -2.57
N GLN A 72 -11.69 29.12 -3.90
CA GLN A 72 -11.27 28.06 -4.82
C GLN A 72 -9.83 27.61 -4.53
N ARG A 73 -8.90 28.55 -4.33
CA ARG A 73 -7.51 28.19 -3.96
C ARG A 73 -7.42 27.46 -2.64
N MET A 74 -8.17 27.90 -1.63
CA MET A 74 -8.18 27.21 -0.33
C MET A 74 -8.74 25.79 -0.44
N GLU A 75 -9.78 25.58 -1.24
CA GLU A 75 -10.34 24.25 -1.50
C GLU A 75 -9.36 23.35 -2.27
N GLU A 76 -8.65 23.90 -3.27
CA GLU A 76 -7.62 23.17 -4.02
C GLU A 76 -6.45 22.76 -3.11
N ASP A 77 -5.93 23.69 -2.30
CA ASP A 77 -4.86 23.42 -1.34
C ASP A 77 -5.28 22.38 -0.29
N GLU A 78 -6.52 22.45 0.20
CA GLU A 78 -7.06 21.45 1.14
C GLU A 78 -7.17 20.07 0.48
N GLN A 79 -7.67 19.99 -0.76
CA GLN A 79 -7.73 18.74 -1.50
C GLN A 79 -6.34 18.14 -1.76
N GLU A 80 -5.35 18.97 -2.09
CA GLU A 80 -3.98 18.51 -2.30
C GLU A 80 -3.37 17.98 -1.00
N ARG A 81 -3.58 18.68 0.12
CA ARG A 81 -3.16 18.21 1.44
C ARG A 81 -3.77 16.86 1.80
N LEU A 82 -5.09 16.70 1.61
CA LEU A 82 -5.78 15.43 1.89
C LEU A 82 -5.27 14.29 1.02
N LYS A 83 -4.96 14.55 -0.26
CA LYS A 83 -4.34 13.56 -1.15
C LYS A 83 -2.95 13.16 -0.67
N GLN A 84 -2.14 14.12 -0.25
CA GLN A 84 -0.80 13.85 0.26
C GLN A 84 -0.85 13.04 1.56
N GLU A 85 -1.71 13.42 2.50
CA GLU A 85 -1.92 12.70 3.76
C GLU A 85 -2.36 11.23 3.48
N HIS A 86 -3.25 11.00 2.53
CA HIS A 86 -3.65 9.64 2.13
C HIS A 86 -2.50 8.82 1.53
N ILE A 87 -1.66 9.43 0.68
CA ILE A 87 -0.49 8.76 0.10
C ILE A 87 0.51 8.38 1.21
N ASP A 88 0.76 9.30 2.14
CA ASP A 88 1.69 9.09 3.25
C ASP A 88 1.16 7.99 4.19
N GLU A 89 -0.14 7.97 4.50
CA GLU A 89 -0.80 6.92 5.28
C GLU A 89 -0.71 5.55 4.59
N GLU A 90 -0.96 5.46 3.28
CA GLU A 90 -0.81 4.22 2.52
C GLU A 90 0.63 3.72 2.51
N GLU A 91 1.60 4.63 2.37
CA GLU A 91 3.01 4.27 2.38
C GLU A 91 3.45 3.73 3.75
N ASP A 92 3.01 4.37 4.82
CA ASP A 92 3.30 3.95 6.18
C ASP A 92 2.61 2.62 6.52
N ALA A 93 1.36 2.41 6.10
CA ALA A 93 0.69 1.13 6.19
C ALA A 93 1.45 0.01 5.46
N ARG A 94 1.96 0.30 4.25
CA ARG A 94 2.78 -0.65 3.48
C ARG A 94 4.12 -0.95 4.18
N LYS A 95 4.77 0.06 4.77
CA LYS A 95 6.00 -0.14 5.55
C LYS A 95 5.73 -0.99 6.79
N GLU A 96 4.65 -0.74 7.51
CA GLU A 96 4.25 -1.55 8.67
C GLU A 96 3.96 -2.99 8.28
N GLU A 97 3.22 -3.21 7.19
CA GLU A 97 2.87 -4.55 6.73
C GLU A 97 4.13 -5.33 6.32
N ARG A 98 5.08 -4.69 5.62
CA ARG A 98 6.39 -5.30 5.33
C ARG A 98 7.21 -5.62 6.59
N LYS A 99 7.16 -4.77 7.61
CA LYS A 99 7.83 -5.01 8.90
C LYS A 99 7.21 -6.19 9.66
N LYS A 100 5.88 -6.30 9.68
CA LYS A 100 5.13 -7.37 10.35
C LYS A 100 5.24 -8.69 9.58
N ASN A 101 5.27 -8.64 8.25
CA ASN A 101 5.27 -9.81 7.39
C ASN A 101 6.54 -9.95 6.55
N LYS A 102 7.70 -9.99 7.22
CA LYS A 102 9.01 -10.07 6.54
C LYS A 102 9.10 -11.24 5.56
N HIS A 103 8.55 -12.39 5.92
CA HIS A 103 8.63 -13.62 5.12
C HIS A 103 7.85 -13.56 3.80
N LYS A 104 6.71 -12.85 3.76
CA LYS A 104 5.90 -12.69 2.54
C LYS A 104 6.58 -11.85 1.46
N TYR A 105 7.50 -10.96 1.84
CA TYR A 105 8.21 -10.06 0.93
C TYR A 105 9.65 -10.47 0.65
N ILE A 106 10.06 -11.67 1.07
CA ILE A 106 11.37 -12.21 0.70
C ILE A 106 11.34 -12.50 -0.81
N PRO A 107 12.27 -11.94 -1.60
CA PRO A 107 12.40 -12.31 -3.00
C PRO A 107 12.63 -13.82 -3.11
N ILE A 108 11.70 -14.53 -3.72
CA ILE A 108 11.87 -15.95 -4.03
C ILE A 108 12.95 -16.00 -5.11
N GLN A 109 14.09 -16.64 -4.82
CA GLN A 109 15.06 -16.95 -5.85
C GLN A 109 14.39 -17.83 -6.89
N ASN A 110 14.29 -17.33 -8.11
CA ASN A 110 13.78 -18.08 -9.25
C ASN A 110 14.85 -19.04 -9.78
N SER A 111 15.44 -19.83 -8.88
CA SER A 111 16.14 -21.04 -9.27
C SER A 111 15.06 -21.99 -9.78
N GLY A 112 15.19 -22.45 -11.03
CA GLY A 112 14.26 -23.42 -11.59
C GLY A 112 14.09 -24.62 -10.66
N VAL A 113 12.94 -25.29 -10.76
CA VAL A 113 12.74 -26.56 -10.05
C VAL A 113 13.88 -27.51 -10.46
N PRO A 114 14.63 -28.11 -9.52
CA PRO A 114 15.62 -29.11 -9.87
C PRO A 114 14.97 -30.23 -10.67
N ASP A 115 15.52 -30.57 -11.84
CA ASP A 115 15.01 -31.65 -12.69
C ASP A 115 15.25 -33.04 -12.06
N ASP A 116 16.24 -33.14 -11.17
CA ASP A 116 16.58 -34.36 -10.47
C ASP A 116 15.84 -34.48 -9.13
N PRO A 117 15.22 -35.63 -8.82
CA PRO A 117 14.63 -35.86 -7.51
C PRO A 117 15.71 -35.75 -6.44
N ALA A 118 15.42 -35.00 -5.37
CA ALA A 118 16.30 -34.89 -4.23
C ALA A 118 16.50 -36.28 -3.60
N VAL A 119 17.70 -36.84 -3.76
CA VAL A 119 18.09 -38.08 -3.11
C VAL A 119 18.44 -37.74 -1.66
N THR A 120 17.43 -37.77 -0.79
CA THR A 120 17.63 -37.53 0.64
C THR A 120 18.00 -38.84 1.35
N PRO A 121 19.17 -38.91 2.02
CA PRO A 121 19.54 -40.06 2.84
C PRO A 121 18.53 -40.32 3.96
N CYS A 122 18.61 -41.49 4.57
CA CYS A 122 17.77 -41.83 5.71
C CYS A 122 18.00 -40.87 6.89
N SER A 123 16.98 -40.62 7.72
CA SER A 123 17.13 -39.66 8.84
C SER A 123 18.17 -40.12 9.87
N TYR A 124 18.46 -41.41 9.95
CA TYR A 124 19.53 -41.93 10.78
C TYR A 124 20.91 -41.49 10.28
N ALA A 125 21.18 -41.65 8.98
CA ALA A 125 22.41 -41.20 8.33
C ALA A 125 22.62 -39.70 8.53
N LEU A 126 21.57 -38.90 8.31
CA LEU A 126 21.62 -37.45 8.53
C LEU A 126 21.95 -37.09 9.99
N ARG A 127 21.33 -37.76 10.97
CA ARG A 127 21.58 -37.50 12.40
C ARG A 127 22.99 -37.92 12.83
N LYS A 128 23.53 -39.00 12.26
CA LYS A 128 24.92 -39.42 12.48
C LYS A 128 25.90 -38.40 11.92
N LEU A 129 25.64 -37.91 10.70
CA LEU A 129 26.40 -36.82 10.08
C LEU A 129 26.36 -35.53 10.92
N ASP A 130 25.17 -35.12 11.39
CA ASP A 130 25.01 -33.95 12.27
C ASP A 130 25.82 -34.08 13.58
N LYS A 131 25.94 -35.30 14.11
CA LYS A 131 26.73 -35.60 15.31
C LYS A 131 28.22 -35.78 15.02
N GLY A 132 28.63 -35.79 13.74
CA GLY A 132 30.00 -36.09 13.32
C GLY A 132 30.43 -37.53 13.64
N GLU A 133 29.47 -38.45 13.78
CA GLU A 133 29.74 -39.85 14.06
C GLU A 133 30.04 -40.60 12.75
N TYR A 134 30.90 -41.63 12.83
CA TYR A 134 31.17 -42.49 11.68
C TYR A 134 29.90 -43.20 11.22
N LEU A 135 29.76 -43.29 9.90
CA LEU A 135 28.60 -43.83 9.20
C LEU A 135 29.07 -44.52 7.92
N GLU A 136 28.59 -45.74 7.70
CA GLU A 136 28.93 -46.54 6.52
C GLU A 136 28.40 -45.91 5.23
N LEU A 137 29.20 -45.96 4.16
CA LEU A 137 28.82 -45.45 2.84
C LEU A 137 27.63 -46.19 2.24
N TRP A 138 27.37 -47.41 2.69
CA TRP A 138 26.24 -48.22 2.27
C TRP A 138 24.89 -47.47 2.38
N TYR A 139 24.71 -46.57 3.36
CA TYR A 139 23.49 -45.77 3.50
C TYR A 139 23.21 -44.80 2.33
N PHE A 140 24.21 -44.57 1.46
CA PHE A 140 24.12 -43.68 0.30
C PHE A 140 24.07 -44.43 -1.03
N THR A 141 24.12 -45.77 -1.01
CA THR A 141 23.87 -46.61 -2.18
C THR A 141 22.39 -46.63 -2.53
N ASN A 142 22.04 -47.06 -3.74
CA ASN A 142 20.63 -47.23 -4.12
C ASN A 142 19.88 -48.16 -3.17
N ASP A 143 20.52 -49.26 -2.74
CA ASP A 143 19.93 -50.24 -1.83
C ASP A 143 19.71 -49.65 -0.43
N GLY A 144 20.70 -48.91 0.08
CA GLY A 144 20.58 -48.21 1.36
C GLY A 144 19.48 -47.14 1.35
N LEU A 145 19.32 -46.42 0.23
CA LEU A 145 18.27 -45.41 0.06
C LEU A 145 16.88 -46.03 -0.11
N ASP A 146 16.76 -47.15 -0.81
CA ASP A 146 15.49 -47.87 -0.97
C ASP A 146 15.03 -48.48 0.35
N GLU A 147 15.95 -49.09 1.10
CA GLU A 147 15.67 -49.61 2.44
C GLU A 147 15.24 -48.48 3.39
N ALA A 148 15.90 -47.32 3.30
CA ALA A 148 15.56 -46.13 4.05
C ALA A 148 14.18 -45.55 3.71
N SER A 149 13.78 -45.60 2.44
CA SER A 149 12.46 -45.14 2.02
C SER A 149 11.34 -46.01 2.58
N THR A 150 11.62 -47.30 2.79
CA THR A 150 10.66 -48.30 3.26
C THR A 150 10.56 -48.34 4.79
N LYS A 151 11.65 -48.07 5.51
CA LYS A 151 11.70 -48.14 6.98
C LYS A 151 11.63 -46.74 7.60
N LYS A 152 10.59 -46.47 8.41
CA LYS A 152 10.53 -45.26 9.25
C LYS A 152 11.68 -45.31 10.26
N THR A 153 12.67 -44.45 10.08
CA THR A 153 13.85 -44.35 10.94
C THR A 153 13.47 -43.76 12.29
N VAL A 154 13.58 -44.59 13.32
CA VAL A 154 13.38 -44.22 14.73
C VAL A 154 14.75 -43.98 15.35
N ASP A 155 14.85 -42.97 16.22
CA ASP A 155 16.05 -42.61 16.99
C ASP A 155 16.64 -43.83 17.71
N ASP A 156 17.98 -44.00 17.75
CA ASP A 156 18.65 -45.14 18.40
C ASP A 156 18.28 -45.26 19.89
N ASP A 157 18.04 -44.12 20.54
CA ASP A 157 17.63 -44.02 21.95
C ASP A 157 16.12 -44.22 22.17
N ALA A 158 15.33 -44.30 21.10
CA ALA A 158 13.89 -44.53 21.22
C ALA A 158 13.58 -46.02 21.37
N MET A 159 12.57 -46.30 22.18
CA MET A 159 12.06 -47.65 22.41
C MET A 159 10.94 -47.95 21.40
N ILE A 160 11.01 -49.10 20.73
CA ILE A 160 9.99 -49.61 19.82
C ILE A 160 9.34 -50.83 20.46
N LEU A 161 8.01 -50.93 20.33
CA LEU A 161 7.27 -52.12 20.75
C LEU A 161 7.46 -53.23 19.69
N SER A 162 8.12 -54.32 20.07
CA SER A 162 8.41 -55.46 19.20
C SER A 162 7.67 -56.72 19.65
N SER A 163 7.20 -57.54 18.70
CA SER A 163 6.56 -58.83 18.97
C SER A 163 7.61 -59.92 19.09
N LEU A 164 7.63 -60.61 20.23
CA LEU A 164 8.46 -61.78 20.48
C LEU A 164 7.88 -63.03 19.81
N PRO A 165 8.68 -64.08 19.58
CA PRO A 165 8.23 -65.33 18.96
C PRO A 165 7.11 -66.06 19.72
N ASP A 166 6.94 -65.76 21.01
CA ASP A 166 5.90 -66.29 21.89
C ASP A 166 4.56 -65.52 21.81
N GLY A 167 4.49 -64.48 20.95
CA GLY A 167 3.32 -63.63 20.77
C GLY A 167 3.19 -62.50 21.80
N SER A 168 4.11 -62.37 22.75
CA SER A 168 4.15 -61.23 23.68
C SER A 168 4.82 -60.01 23.03
N THR A 169 4.56 -58.81 23.56
CA THR A 169 5.19 -57.57 23.08
C THR A 169 6.13 -57.00 24.13
N ALA A 170 7.36 -56.66 23.74
CA ALA A 170 8.35 -56.01 24.60
C ALA A 170 8.85 -54.71 23.98
N TRP A 171 9.14 -53.74 24.83
CA TRP A 171 9.85 -52.52 24.45
C TRP A 171 11.33 -52.84 24.27
N VAL A 172 11.82 -52.69 23.05
CA VAL A 172 13.21 -52.92 22.68
C VAL A 172 13.77 -51.63 22.10
N SER A 173 15.04 -51.32 22.37
CA SER A 173 15.69 -50.18 21.73
C SER A 173 15.60 -50.32 20.21
N SER A 174 15.27 -49.22 19.54
CA SER A 174 15.18 -49.18 18.08
C SER A 174 16.46 -49.67 17.41
N ALA A 175 17.63 -49.39 18.00
CA ALA A 175 18.93 -49.81 17.52
C ALA A 175 19.01 -51.33 17.42
N SER A 176 18.42 -52.06 18.38
CA SER A 176 18.41 -53.53 18.39
C SER A 176 17.41 -54.15 17.41
N THR A 177 16.48 -53.37 16.86
CA THR A 177 15.54 -53.82 15.83
C THR A 177 16.05 -53.60 14.41
N ARG A 178 17.15 -52.86 14.25
CA ARG A 178 17.82 -52.74 12.94
C ARG A 178 18.53 -54.03 12.66
N SER A 179 18.08 -54.74 11.62
CA SER A 179 18.81 -55.91 11.15
C SER A 179 20.17 -55.46 10.65
N ALA A 180 21.24 -55.76 11.39
CA ALA A 180 22.64 -55.62 10.95
C ALA A 180 23.01 -56.51 9.75
N ARG A 181 22.01 -57.08 9.06
CA ARG A 181 22.15 -58.08 8.01
C ARG A 181 22.13 -57.45 6.60
N SER A 182 21.70 -56.20 6.47
CA SER A 182 21.67 -55.47 5.19
C SER A 182 22.77 -54.44 5.02
N VAL A 183 23.30 -53.88 6.12
CA VAL A 183 24.38 -52.88 6.06
C VAL A 183 25.70 -53.57 5.73
N VAL A 184 26.34 -53.12 4.65
CA VAL A 184 27.66 -53.59 4.20
C VAL A 184 28.74 -52.65 4.74
N ASN A 185 29.83 -53.21 5.28
CA ASN A 185 30.98 -52.41 5.72
C ASN A 185 31.66 -51.74 4.51
N ASP A 186 32.28 -50.58 4.72
CA ASP A 186 32.96 -49.85 3.65
C ASP A 186 34.06 -50.68 2.96
N GLU A 187 34.72 -51.58 3.69
CA GLU A 187 35.77 -52.47 3.16
C GLU A 187 35.24 -53.58 2.24
N ASP A 188 33.98 -53.97 2.43
CA ASP A 188 33.31 -55.03 1.67
C ASP A 188 32.40 -54.46 0.57
N LEU A 189 32.32 -53.13 0.45
CA LEU A 189 31.46 -52.46 -0.50
C LEU A 189 32.02 -52.59 -1.93
N PRO A 190 31.24 -53.08 -2.92
CA PRO A 190 31.73 -53.22 -4.27
C PRO A 190 32.04 -51.83 -4.87
N PHE A 191 33.08 -51.76 -5.69
CA PHE A 191 33.61 -50.49 -6.22
C PHE A 191 32.56 -49.65 -6.96
N GLU A 192 31.61 -50.28 -7.64
CA GLU A 192 30.50 -49.59 -8.33
C GLU A 192 29.56 -48.87 -7.35
N GLU A 193 29.20 -49.52 -6.25
CA GLU A 193 28.39 -48.93 -5.19
C GLU A 193 29.17 -47.84 -4.44
N PHE A 194 30.47 -48.03 -4.24
CA PHE A 194 31.34 -47.00 -3.69
C PHE A 194 31.36 -45.73 -4.55
N CYS A 195 31.55 -45.86 -5.87
CA CYS A 195 31.52 -44.72 -6.79
C CYS A 195 30.18 -43.99 -6.81
N GLN A 196 29.07 -44.70 -6.54
CA GLN A 196 27.75 -44.10 -6.40
C GLN A 196 27.55 -43.40 -5.05
N ALA A 197 27.95 -44.05 -3.95
CA ALA A 197 27.73 -43.57 -2.60
C ALA A 197 28.56 -42.34 -2.27
N CYS A 198 29.84 -42.29 -2.69
CA CYS A 198 30.74 -41.18 -2.41
C CYS A 198 30.22 -39.78 -2.78
N PRO A 199 29.80 -39.50 -4.02
CA PRO A 199 29.31 -38.16 -4.38
C PRO A 199 28.06 -37.76 -3.59
N ARG A 200 27.20 -38.73 -3.25
CA ARG A 200 25.99 -38.49 -2.44
C ARG A 200 26.34 -38.21 -0.98
N PHE A 201 27.29 -38.95 -0.42
CA PHE A 201 27.83 -38.70 0.92
C PHE A 201 28.45 -37.31 1.03
N LEU A 202 29.30 -36.93 0.06
CA LEU A 202 29.93 -35.60 0.04
C LEU A 202 28.93 -34.46 -0.14
N ALA A 203 27.83 -34.68 -0.86
CA ALA A 203 26.75 -33.70 -0.99
C ALA A 203 25.88 -33.57 0.28
N ALA A 204 25.96 -34.54 1.19
CA ALA A 204 25.20 -34.56 2.44
C ALA A 204 25.99 -34.08 3.67
N LEU A 205 27.31 -33.88 3.55
CA LEU A 205 28.16 -33.18 4.51
C LEU A 205 27.91 -31.67 4.48
#